data_AF-A0A3N9UTI7-F1
#
_entry.id   AF-A0A3N9UTI7-F1
#
_cell.length_a   1.000
_cell.length_b   1.000
_cell.length_c   1.000
_cell.angle_alpha   90.00
_cell.angle_beta   90.00
_cell.angle_gamma   90.00
#
_symmetry.space_group_name_H-M   'P 1'
#
loop_
_entity.id
_entity.type
_entity.pdbx_description
1 polymer ?
#
loop_
_entity_poly.entity_id
_entity_poly.type
_entity_poly.pdbx_seq_one_letter_code
_entity_poly.pdbx_strand_id
1 'polypeptide(L)'
;VEPKTQADPELKSTRQYTNMTAAEVRQALIEQKGYSEEHLPSERTFRTILNRMNYRLKRIQKAKPLKKTAETNAIFENIQAVRAEARSDPETLEISIDTKAKVDLGEYSRGGKKPE
;
A
#
# COMPACT_ATOMS: atom_id res chain seq x y z
N VAL A 1 -13.47 4.49 27.07
CA VAL A 1 -12.65 3.80 26.06
C VAL A 1 -11.20 4.08 26.40
N GLU A 2 -10.37 3.06 26.61
CA GLU A 2 -8.94 3.25 26.84
C GLU A 2 -8.28 3.98 25.65
N PRO A 3 -7.29 4.84 25.88
CA PRO A 3 -6.59 5.52 24.79
C PRO A 3 -5.95 4.49 23.86
N LYS A 4 -6.15 4.66 22.54
CA LYS A 4 -5.68 3.75 21.46
C LYS A 4 -6.36 2.38 21.40
N THR A 5 -7.51 2.22 22.06
CA THR A 5 -8.35 1.03 21.99
C THR A 5 -9.64 1.32 21.21
N GLN A 6 -9.98 0.47 20.24
CA GLN A 6 -11.17 0.57 19.40
C GLN A 6 -12.06 -0.65 19.64
N ALA A 7 -13.38 -0.44 19.76
CA ALA A 7 -14.33 -1.53 19.80
C ALA A 7 -14.45 -2.21 18.42
N ASP A 8 -15.02 -3.42 18.38
CA ASP A 8 -15.33 -4.10 17.13
C ASP A 8 -16.22 -3.21 16.23
N PRO A 9 -15.81 -2.87 14.99
CA PRO A 9 -16.57 -1.96 14.14
C PRO A 9 -18.02 -2.42 13.87
N GLU A 10 -18.25 -3.73 13.87
CA GLU A 10 -19.59 -4.30 13.69
C GLU A 10 -20.37 -4.44 15.01
N LEU A 11 -19.74 -4.15 16.16
CA LEU A 11 -20.28 -4.33 17.52
C LEU A 11 -20.82 -5.74 17.82
N LYS A 12 -20.38 -6.74 17.04
CA LYS A 12 -20.79 -8.15 17.18
C LYS A 12 -19.99 -8.91 18.22
N SER A 13 -18.85 -8.36 18.65
CA SER A 13 -18.00 -8.99 19.65
C SER A 13 -17.48 -8.00 20.68
N THR A 14 -17.12 -8.51 21.85
CA THR A 14 -16.42 -7.77 22.91
C THR A 14 -14.92 -7.60 22.62
N ARG A 15 -14.45 -8.03 21.44
CA ARG A 15 -13.05 -7.90 21.06
C ARG A 15 -12.71 -6.42 20.87
N GLN A 16 -11.55 -6.05 21.39
CA GLN A 16 -11.00 -4.72 21.25
C GLN A 16 -9.75 -4.78 20.38
N TYR A 17 -9.58 -3.75 19.58
CA TYR A 17 -8.47 -3.61 18.65
C TYR A 17 -7.60 -2.45 19.08
N THR A 18 -6.29 -2.62 18.95
CA THR A 18 -5.33 -1.54 19.09
C THR A 18 -4.49 -1.44 17.83
N ASN A 19 -4.15 -0.21 17.45
CA ASN A 19 -3.24 0.08 16.34
C ASN A 19 -1.76 0.09 16.78
N MET A 20 -1.47 -0.21 18.06
CA MET A 20 -0.11 -0.21 18.58
C MET A 20 0.72 -1.37 18.04
N THR A 21 1.90 -1.03 17.53
CA THR A 21 2.95 -1.95 17.14
C THR A 21 3.81 -2.38 18.34
N ALA A 22 4.58 -3.46 18.19
CA ALA A 22 5.50 -3.91 19.23
C ALA A 22 6.55 -2.86 19.61
N ALA A 23 6.98 -2.03 18.65
CA ALA A 23 7.91 -0.92 18.89
C ALA A 23 7.26 0.19 19.72
N GLU A 24 6.03 0.58 19.38
CA GLU A 24 5.27 1.59 20.14
C GLU A 24 4.92 1.11 21.54
N VAL A 25 4.67 -0.20 21.72
CA VAL A 25 4.51 -0.79 23.06
C VAL A 25 5.79 -0.64 23.89
N ARG A 26 6.96 -0.92 23.29
CA ARG A 26 8.26 -0.74 23.98
C ARG A 26 8.48 0.73 24.37
N GLN A 27 8.23 1.68 23.47
CA GLN A 27 8.33 3.12 23.78
C GLN A 27 7.36 3.55 24.88
N ALA A 28 6.11 3.10 24.82
CA ALA A 28 5.12 3.42 25.85
C ALA A 28 5.52 2.89 27.24
N LEU A 29 6.19 1.74 27.33
CA LEU A 29 6.74 1.23 28.59
C LEU A 29 7.85 2.14 29.15
N ILE A 30 8.68 2.72 28.30
CA ILE A 30 9.72 3.66 28.73
C ILE A 30 9.07 4.97 29.20
N GLU A 31 8.24 5.58 28.35
CA GLU A 31 7.69 6.92 28.57
C GLU A 31 6.64 6.96 29.69
N GLN A 32 5.74 5.97 29.75
CA GLN A 32 4.59 6.02 30.66
C GLN A 32 4.77 5.18 31.91
N LYS A 33 5.66 4.17 31.86
CA LYS A 33 5.91 3.26 32.98
C LYS A 33 7.33 3.38 33.54
N GLY A 34 8.21 4.16 32.91
CA GLY A 34 9.55 4.45 33.43
C GLY A 34 10.53 3.28 33.35
N TYR A 35 10.29 2.29 32.48
CA TYR A 35 11.23 1.18 32.30
C TYR A 35 12.52 1.66 31.61
N SER A 36 13.67 1.21 32.12
CA SER A 36 14.95 1.40 31.43
C SER A 36 14.99 0.60 30.14
N GLU A 37 15.58 1.19 29.10
CA GLU A 37 15.77 0.55 27.79
C GLU A 37 16.50 -0.79 27.87
N GLU A 38 17.46 -0.91 28.79
CA GLU A 38 18.29 -2.10 29.01
C GLU A 38 17.51 -3.28 29.58
N HIS A 39 16.43 -2.99 30.32
CA HIS A 39 15.55 -4.00 30.90
C HIS A 39 14.45 -4.45 29.95
N LEU A 40 14.31 -3.78 28.80
CA LEU A 40 13.28 -4.09 27.83
C LEU A 40 13.85 -4.99 26.73
N PRO A 41 13.20 -6.13 26.43
CA PRO A 41 13.66 -7.00 25.37
C PRO A 41 13.53 -6.32 23.99
N SER A 42 14.17 -6.91 22.98
CA SER A 42 14.10 -6.41 21.61
C SER A 42 12.67 -6.46 21.04
N GLU A 43 12.40 -5.66 20.01
CA GLU A 43 11.07 -5.58 19.36
C GLU A 43 10.54 -6.96 18.93
N ARG A 44 11.42 -7.83 18.41
CA ARG A 44 11.05 -9.19 17.97
C ARG A 44 10.59 -10.05 19.15
N THR A 45 11.24 -9.93 20.29
CA THR A 45 10.86 -10.64 21.51
C THR A 45 9.55 -10.08 22.06
N PHE A 46 9.35 -8.76 22.03
CA PHE A 46 8.06 -8.16 22.36
C PHE A 46 6.92 -8.69 21.51
N ARG A 47 7.10 -8.77 20.18
CA ARG A 47 6.10 -9.36 19.28
C ARG A 47 5.75 -10.80 19.69
N THR A 48 6.74 -11.57 20.12
CA THR A 48 6.53 -12.95 20.59
C THR A 48 5.76 -13.00 21.92
N ILE A 49 6.08 -12.11 22.86
CA ILE A 49 5.37 -11.98 24.14
C ILE A 49 3.91 -11.56 23.90
N LEU A 50 3.67 -10.55 23.07
CA LEU A 50 2.33 -10.07 22.71
C LEU A 50 1.49 -11.19 22.07
N ASN A 51 2.07 -11.97 21.15
CA ASN A 51 1.39 -13.13 20.57
C ASN A 51 1.02 -14.19 21.62
N ARG A 52 1.90 -14.46 22.61
CA ARG A 52 1.62 -15.38 23.73
C ARG A 52 0.51 -14.86 24.65
N MET A 53 0.45 -13.55 24.85
CA MET A 53 -0.65 -12.86 25.54
C MET A 53 -1.94 -12.77 24.70
N ASN A 54 -1.99 -13.45 23.55
CA ASN A 54 -3.12 -13.50 22.63
C ASN A 54 -3.45 -12.17 21.91
N TYR A 55 -2.51 -11.21 21.87
CA TYR A 55 -2.58 -10.07 20.96
C TYR A 55 -2.16 -10.53 19.56
N ARG A 56 -3.15 -10.68 18.66
CA ARG A 56 -2.92 -11.19 17.32
C ARG A 56 -2.97 -10.08 16.28
N LEU A 57 -2.06 -10.13 15.32
CA LEU A 57 -2.11 -9.24 14.15
C LEU A 57 -3.31 -9.62 13.27
N LYS A 58 -4.20 -8.65 13.05
CA LYS A 58 -5.27 -8.74 12.06
C LYS A 58 -4.92 -7.83 10.90
N ARG A 59 -4.98 -8.34 9.67
CA ARG A 59 -4.92 -7.47 8.48
C ARG A 59 -6.20 -6.65 8.45
N ILE A 60 -6.05 -5.33 8.51
CA ILE A 60 -7.16 -4.39 8.39
C ILE A 60 -7.06 -3.76 7.00
N GLN A 61 -8.20 -3.64 6.32
CA GLN A 61 -8.26 -2.89 5.07
C GLN A 61 -8.13 -1.39 5.39
N LYS A 62 -6.94 -0.82 5.15
CA LYS A 62 -6.67 0.60 5.46
C LYS A 62 -7.40 1.58 4.54
N ALA A 63 -7.61 1.20 3.28
CA ALA A 63 -8.30 2.02 2.31
C ALA A 63 -9.10 1.14 1.34
N LYS A 64 -10.30 1.58 0.98
CA LYS A 64 -11.04 1.05 -0.16
C LYS A 64 -10.69 1.94 -1.36
N PRO A 65 -10.13 1.41 -2.45
CA PRO A 65 -9.80 2.22 -3.61
C PRO A 65 -11.03 2.94 -4.16
N LEU A 66 -10.95 4.26 -4.30
CA LEU A 66 -11.97 5.06 -4.97
C LEU A 66 -11.85 4.82 -6.47
N LYS A 67 -12.87 4.19 -7.08
CA LYS A 67 -12.81 3.80 -8.51
C LYS A 67 -12.96 4.98 -9.47
N LYS A 68 -13.77 5.99 -9.11
CA LYS A 68 -13.98 7.22 -9.90
C LYS A 68 -14.14 8.40 -8.94
N THR A 69 -13.44 9.49 -9.22
CA THR A 69 -13.57 10.78 -8.55
C THR A 69 -14.41 11.72 -9.42
N ALA A 70 -14.96 12.80 -8.85
CA ALA A 70 -15.74 13.78 -9.62
C ALA A 70 -14.93 14.37 -10.79
N GLU A 71 -13.62 14.50 -10.62
CA GLU A 71 -12.69 15.10 -11.58
C GLU A 71 -12.24 14.15 -12.69
N THR A 72 -12.59 12.86 -12.61
CA THR A 72 -12.06 11.84 -13.53
C THR A 72 -12.31 12.20 -14.99
N ASN A 73 -13.51 12.68 -15.34
CA ASN A 73 -13.83 13.05 -16.71
C ASN A 73 -13.07 14.31 -17.16
N ALA A 74 -12.98 15.33 -16.30
CA ALA A 74 -12.27 16.57 -16.59
C ALA A 74 -10.77 16.33 -16.86
N ILE A 75 -10.15 15.38 -16.14
CA ILE A 75 -8.76 14.97 -16.39
C ILE A 75 -8.61 14.38 -17.80
N PHE A 76 -9.51 13.47 -18.21
CA PHE A 76 -9.44 12.84 -19.52
C PHE A 76 -9.74 13.82 -20.66
N GLU A 77 -10.69 14.75 -20.48
CA GLU A 77 -10.99 15.82 -21.44
C GLU A 77 -9.77 16.71 -21.66
N ASN A 78 -9.08 17.12 -20.58
CA ASN A 78 -7.86 17.90 -20.67
C ASN A 78 -6.74 17.15 -21.42
N ILE A 79 -6.54 15.85 -21.11
CA ILE A 79 -5.56 15.02 -21.83
C ILE A 79 -5.87 14.96 -23.33
N GLN A 80 -7.15 14.84 -23.70
CA GLN A 80 -7.54 14.83 -25.11
C GLN A 80 -7.27 16.17 -25.80
N ALA A 81 -7.57 17.29 -25.14
CA ALA A 81 -7.31 18.63 -25.65
C ALA A 81 -5.80 18.85 -25.90
N VAL A 82 -4.96 18.55 -24.92
CA VAL A 82 -3.49 18.67 -25.03
C VAL A 82 -2.93 17.78 -26.13
N ARG A 83 -3.45 16.55 -26.28
CA ARG A 83 -3.04 15.65 -27.38
C ARG A 83 -3.44 16.18 -28.75
N ALA A 84 -4.62 16.80 -28.88
CA ALA A 84 -5.06 17.39 -30.14
C ALA A 84 -4.17 18.56 -30.56
N GLU A 85 -3.82 19.42 -29.60
CA GLU A 85 -2.88 20.53 -29.81
C GLU A 85 -1.50 20.02 -30.23
N ALA A 86 -0.93 19.07 -29.49
CA ALA A 86 0.37 18.48 -29.79
C ALA A 86 0.44 17.79 -31.16
N ARG A 87 -0.66 17.20 -31.64
CA ARG A 87 -0.74 16.59 -32.99
C ARG A 87 -0.80 17.61 -34.11
N SER A 88 -1.26 18.82 -33.82
CA SER A 88 -1.33 19.91 -34.80
C SER A 88 -0.02 20.65 -34.97
N ASP A 89 0.90 20.52 -34.00
CA ASP A 89 2.21 21.14 -34.02
C ASP A 89 3.27 20.22 -34.66
N PRO A 90 3.85 20.58 -35.82
CA PRO A 90 4.86 19.77 -36.50
C PRO A 90 6.19 19.67 -35.74
N GLU A 91 6.48 20.56 -34.78
CA GLU A 91 7.69 20.50 -33.95
C GLU A 91 7.52 19.58 -32.73
N THR A 92 6.30 19.12 -32.45
CA THR A 92 5.99 18.28 -31.29
C THR A 92 5.77 16.83 -31.69
N LEU A 93 6.50 15.91 -31.04
CA LEU A 93 6.38 14.46 -31.27
C LEU A 93 5.61 13.77 -30.11
N GLU A 94 4.51 13.09 -30.42
CA GLU A 94 3.79 12.23 -29.48
C GLU A 94 4.45 10.83 -29.44
N ILE A 95 5.09 10.48 -28.31
CA ILE A 95 5.66 9.14 -28.09
C ILE A 95 4.72 8.36 -27.16
N SER A 96 4.02 7.37 -27.70
CA SER A 96 3.27 6.38 -26.91
C SER A 96 4.00 5.04 -26.93
N ILE A 97 4.58 4.65 -25.79
CA ILE A 97 5.22 3.35 -25.61
C ILE A 97 4.31 2.46 -24.75
N ASP A 98 3.86 1.34 -25.32
CA ASP A 98 3.23 0.27 -24.56
C ASP A 98 4.33 -0.64 -24.01
N THR A 99 4.66 -0.48 -22.73
CA THR A 99 5.69 -1.27 -22.05
C THR A 99 5.27 -2.72 -21.80
N LYS A 100 4.05 -3.10 -22.17
CA LYS A 100 3.50 -4.44 -21.95
C LYS A 100 3.66 -5.38 -23.14
N ALA A 101 4.06 -4.86 -24.30
CA ALA A 101 4.51 -5.69 -25.40
C ALA A 101 5.90 -6.24 -25.06
N LYS A 102 6.03 -7.57 -24.95
CA LYS A 102 7.35 -8.21 -24.98
C LYS A 102 7.94 -7.96 -26.37
N VAL A 103 8.94 -7.09 -26.42
CA VAL A 103 9.77 -6.93 -27.62
C VAL A 103 10.99 -7.82 -27.43
N ASP A 104 11.09 -8.88 -28.23
CA ASP A 104 12.28 -9.72 -28.24
C ASP A 104 13.44 -8.92 -28.85
N LEU A 105 14.38 -8.49 -28.01
CA LEU A 105 15.56 -7.73 -28.42
C LEU A 105 16.72 -8.70 -28.72
N GLY A 106 17.30 -8.62 -29.93
CA GLY A 106 18.46 -9.41 -30.37
C GLY A 106 18.12 -10.73 -31.09
N GLU A 107 19.09 -11.64 -31.20
CA GLU A 107 18.97 -12.96 -31.87
C GLU A 107 17.91 -13.92 -31.26
N TYR A 108 17.23 -13.48 -30.21
CA TYR A 108 16.15 -14.22 -29.55
C TYR A 108 14.77 -14.04 -30.22
N SER A 109 14.63 -13.13 -31.20
CA SER A 109 13.44 -13.04 -32.06
C SER A 109 13.45 -14.16 -33.11
N ARG A 110 13.22 -15.40 -32.65
CA ARG A 110 13.10 -16.56 -33.54
C ARG A 110 11.71 -16.53 -34.15
N GLY A 111 11.57 -15.84 -35.29
CA GLY A 111 10.38 -15.82 -36.15
C GLY A 111 10.02 -17.20 -36.71
N GLY A 112 9.77 -18.17 -35.84
CA GLY A 112 9.43 -19.53 -36.20
C GLY A 112 8.04 -19.57 -36.83
N LYS A 113 7.99 -19.62 -38.17
CA LYS A 113 6.83 -20.17 -38.86
C LYS A 113 6.62 -21.60 -38.37
N LYS A 114 5.38 -21.95 -38.04
CA LYS A 114 5.01 -23.34 -37.80
C LYS A 114 5.27 -24.14 -39.08
N PRO A 115 5.99 -25.27 -39.02
CA PRO A 115 6.10 -26.17 -40.16
C PRO A 115 4.71 -26.79 -40.42
N GLU A 116 4.40 -26.99 -41.71
CA GLU A 116 3.14 -27.58 -42.19
C GLU A 116 2.89 -29.00 -41.67
#